data_AF-A0A7K3S0N2-F1
#
_entry.id   AF-A0A7K3S0N2-F1
#
_cell.length_a   1.000
_cell.length_b   1.000
_cell.length_c   1.000
_cell.angle_alpha   90.00
_cell.angle_beta   90.00
_cell.angle_gamma   90.00
#
_symmetry.space_group_name_H-M   'P 1'
#
loop_
_entity.id
_entity.type
_entity.pdbx_description
1 polymer ?
#
loop_
_entity_poly.entity_id
_entity_poly.type
_entity_poly.pdbx_seq_one_letter_code
_entity_poly.pdbx_strand_id
1 'polypeptide(L)'
;MRDILSDLRARCADGVPLALATVVAVHGSAPRDPGAVMAVDAAGTVVGSVSGGCVEGDLYEVAREVLAGAGPRVVAYGISDDEAFGVGLTCGGTIEVLVRAYVSPAELADLGALLDLIAADRPVAEATVLSGAAETGARLVV
;
A
#
# COMPACT_ATOMS: atom_id res chain seq x y z
N MET A 1 -7.51 0.65 5.55
CA MET A 1 -6.58 1.50 6.33
C MET A 1 -6.99 1.66 7.79
N ARG A 2 -8.24 2.04 8.11
CA ARG A 2 -8.68 2.25 9.52
C ARG A 2 -8.53 1.01 10.40
N ASP A 3 -8.61 -0.17 9.79
CA ASP A 3 -8.44 -1.49 10.38
C ASP A 3 -7.03 -1.78 10.90
N ILE A 4 -5.99 -1.08 10.40
CA ILE A 4 -4.60 -1.22 10.84
C ILE A 4 -4.01 0.08 11.40
N LEU A 5 -4.88 1.04 11.75
CA LEU A 5 -4.46 2.39 12.13
C LEU A 5 -3.55 2.41 13.36
N SER A 6 -3.87 1.62 14.38
CA SER A 6 -3.06 1.50 15.60
C SER A 6 -1.64 1.01 15.29
N ASP A 7 -1.56 -0.03 14.46
CA ASP A 7 -0.32 -0.68 14.06
C ASP A 7 0.60 0.24 13.24
N LEU A 8 0.02 1.05 12.36
CA LEU A 8 0.77 2.03 11.57
C LEU A 8 1.27 3.18 12.44
N ARG A 9 0.44 3.70 13.35
CA ARG A 9 0.81 4.79 14.25
C ARG A 9 1.96 4.39 15.17
N ALA A 10 1.91 3.18 15.74
CA ALA A 10 2.98 2.67 16.58
C ALA A 10 4.32 2.65 15.83
N ARG A 11 4.34 2.10 14.60
CA ARG A 11 5.55 2.04 13.77
C ARG A 11 6.09 3.44 13.42
N CYS A 12 5.22 4.38 13.10
CA CYS A 12 5.64 5.76 12.82
C CYS A 12 6.24 6.42 14.08
N ALA A 13 5.62 6.22 15.25
CA ALA A 13 6.11 6.76 16.52
C ALA A 13 7.46 6.15 16.93
N ASP A 14 7.66 4.86 16.65
CA ASP A 14 8.90 4.14 16.94
C ASP A 14 10.00 4.37 15.87
N GLY A 15 9.70 5.15 14.82
CA GLY A 15 10.64 5.43 13.74
C GLY A 15 10.99 4.20 12.90
N VAL A 16 10.09 3.21 12.83
CA VAL A 16 10.31 1.95 12.11
C VAL A 16 10.00 2.15 10.63
N PRO A 17 10.98 1.96 9.72
CA PRO A 17 10.72 2.02 8.28
C PRO A 17 9.71 0.96 7.85
N LEU A 18 8.80 1.34 6.95
CA LEU A 18 7.75 0.46 6.46
C LEU A 18 7.35 0.78 5.02
N ALA A 19 6.89 -0.23 4.29
CA ALA A 19 6.21 -0.06 3.01
C ALA A 19 4.70 -0.28 3.17
N LEU A 20 3.91 0.53 2.47
CA LEU A 20 2.47 0.38 2.33
C LEU A 20 2.14 -0.08 0.93
N ALA A 21 1.40 -1.18 0.84
CA ALA A 21 0.73 -1.67 -0.35
C ALA A 21 -0.76 -1.32 -0.25
N THR A 22 -1.24 -0.42 -1.11
CA THR A 22 -2.60 0.12 -1.07
C THR A 22 -3.34 -0.21 -2.36
N VAL A 23 -4.53 -0.81 -2.25
CA VAL A 23 -5.40 -1.01 -3.42
C VAL A 23 -5.87 0.35 -3.94
N VAL A 24 -5.50 0.70 -5.16
CA VAL A 24 -5.83 1.99 -5.81
C VAL A 24 -6.91 1.85 -6.87
N ALA A 25 -7.06 0.67 -7.47
CA ALA A 25 -8.13 0.37 -8.42
C ALA A 25 -8.60 -1.09 -8.31
N VAL A 26 -9.86 -1.31 -8.66
CA VAL A 26 -10.50 -2.62 -8.75
C VAL A 26 -11.30 -2.69 -10.05
N HIS A 27 -11.05 -3.71 -10.87
CA HIS A 27 -11.78 -3.99 -12.09
C HIS A 27 -12.48 -5.35 -11.96
N GLY A 28 -13.81 -5.36 -12.01
CA GLY A 28 -14.60 -6.58 -11.74
C GLY A 28 -14.70 -6.89 -10.24
N SER A 29 -14.79 -8.17 -9.90
CA SER A 29 -14.93 -8.62 -8.51
C SER A 29 -13.58 -8.68 -7.81
N ALA A 30 -13.45 -8.08 -6.63
CA ALA A 30 -12.29 -8.21 -5.76
C ALA A 30 -12.70 -8.48 -4.31
N PRO A 31 -11.86 -9.16 -3.51
CA PRO A 31 -12.13 -9.45 -2.10
C PRO A 31 -12.07 -8.21 -1.20
N ARG A 32 -11.41 -7.13 -1.63
CA ARG A 32 -11.29 -5.87 -0.89
C ARG A 32 -11.45 -4.67 -1.83
N ASP A 33 -12.02 -3.61 -1.29
CA ASP A 33 -12.26 -2.35 -1.99
C ASP A 33 -10.98 -1.48 -2.07
N PRO A 34 -10.96 -0.47 -2.97
CA PRO A 34 -9.93 0.57 -2.96
C PRO A 34 -9.74 1.18 -1.56
N GLY A 35 -8.48 1.40 -1.17
CA GLY A 35 -8.09 1.85 0.17
C GLY A 35 -7.86 0.72 1.19
N ALA A 36 -8.02 -0.54 0.80
CA ALA A 36 -7.45 -1.66 1.56
C ALA A 36 -5.92 -1.58 1.55
N VAL A 37 -5.30 -1.86 2.71
CA VAL A 37 -3.87 -1.65 2.92
C VAL A 37 -3.26 -2.91 3.56
N MET A 38 -2.08 -3.26 3.06
CA MET A 38 -1.11 -4.13 3.70
C MET A 38 0.15 -3.32 3.97
N ALA A 39 0.78 -3.50 5.13
CA ALA A 39 2.06 -2.90 5.45
C ALA A 39 3.09 -3.97 5.78
N VAL A 40 4.33 -3.73 5.36
CA VAL A 40 5.49 -4.56 5.67
C VAL A 40 6.54 -3.65 6.29
N ASP A 41 7.01 -3.96 7.50
CA ASP A 41 8.09 -3.21 8.12
C ASP A 41 9.48 -3.78 7.81
N ALA A 42 10.52 -3.02 8.16
CA ALA A 42 11.91 -3.43 7.92
C ALA A 42 12.27 -4.79 8.57
N ALA A 43 11.61 -5.18 9.66
CA ALA A 43 11.80 -6.49 10.29
C ALA A 43 11.07 -7.64 9.56
N GLY A 44 10.24 -7.31 8.56
CA GLY A 44 9.42 -8.27 7.81
C GLY A 44 8.08 -8.58 8.46
N THR A 45 7.67 -7.82 9.48
CA THR A 45 6.34 -7.98 10.06
C THR A 45 5.30 -7.47 9.07
N VAL A 46 4.25 -8.25 8.86
CA VAL A 46 3.13 -7.90 7.99
C VAL A 46 1.91 -7.54 8.84
N VAL A 47 1.23 -6.45 8.49
CA VAL A 47 -0.07 -6.08 9.05
C VAL A 47 -1.05 -5.70 7.94
N GLY A 48 -2.33 -6.02 8.13
CA GLY A 48 -3.35 -5.78 7.12
C GLY A 48 -3.29 -6.78 5.97
N SER A 49 -4.11 -6.52 4.96
CA SER A 49 -4.28 -7.40 3.81
C SER A 49 -5.03 -6.67 2.70
N VAL A 50 -4.69 -6.98 1.46
CA VAL A 50 -5.38 -6.43 0.28
C VAL A 50 -6.25 -7.47 -0.44
N SER A 51 -6.08 -8.77 -0.19
CA SER A 51 -6.90 -9.80 -0.84
C SER A 51 -7.43 -10.91 0.08
N GLY A 52 -6.83 -11.10 1.24
CA GLY A 52 -7.15 -12.19 2.17
C GLY A 52 -6.28 -13.44 2.00
N GLY A 53 -5.23 -13.38 1.17
CA GLY A 53 -4.18 -14.41 1.13
C GLY A 53 -3.65 -14.78 -0.27
N CYS A 54 -4.31 -14.38 -1.36
CA CYS A 54 -3.93 -14.83 -2.70
C CYS A 54 -2.67 -14.16 -3.25
N VAL A 55 -2.48 -12.86 -2.98
CA VAL A 55 -1.42 -12.03 -3.59
C VAL A 55 -0.42 -11.50 -2.57
N GLU A 56 -0.67 -11.71 -1.28
CA GLU A 56 0.11 -11.18 -0.16
C GLU A 56 1.58 -11.63 -0.19
N GLY A 57 1.85 -12.86 -0.65
CA GLY A 57 3.22 -13.36 -0.75
C GLY A 57 4.06 -12.58 -1.78
N ASP A 58 3.49 -12.31 -2.95
CA ASP A 58 4.15 -11.50 -3.97
C ASP A 58 4.29 -10.05 -3.53
N LEU A 59 3.20 -9.47 -2.98
CA LEU A 59 3.23 -8.11 -2.42
C LEU A 59 4.25 -7.92 -1.32
N TYR A 60 4.50 -8.95 -0.51
CA TYR A 60 5.54 -8.91 0.52
C TYR A 60 6.93 -8.73 -0.12
N GLU A 61 7.26 -9.48 -1.16
CA GLU A 61 8.52 -9.34 -1.88
C GLU A 61 8.64 -7.97 -2.56
N VAL A 62 7.57 -7.52 -3.22
CA VAL A 62 7.51 -6.16 -3.80
C VAL A 62 7.76 -5.09 -2.72
N ALA A 63 7.12 -5.21 -1.56
CA ALA A 63 7.30 -4.27 -0.46
C ALA A 63 8.73 -4.29 0.09
N ARG A 64 9.38 -5.46 0.13
CA ARG A 64 10.80 -5.61 0.52
C ARG A 64 11.73 -4.90 -0.47
N GLU A 65 11.49 -5.05 -1.77
CA GLU A 65 12.26 -4.36 -2.81
C GLU A 65 12.12 -2.85 -2.68
N VAL A 66 10.89 -2.36 -2.48
CA VAL A 66 10.62 -0.92 -2.34
C VAL A 66 11.25 -0.36 -1.07
N LEU A 67 11.19 -1.09 0.05
CA LEU A 67 11.93 -0.77 1.27
C LEU A 67 13.46 -0.74 1.08
N ALA A 68 13.98 -1.59 0.19
CA ALA A 68 15.39 -1.65 -0.15
C ALA A 68 15.83 -0.55 -1.14
N GLY A 69 14.90 0.30 -1.59
CA GLY A 69 15.18 1.45 -2.45
C GLY A 69 14.70 1.32 -3.89
N ALA A 70 13.96 0.26 -4.24
CA ALA A 70 13.17 0.31 -5.46
C ALA A 70 12.13 1.42 -5.31
N GLY A 71 12.02 2.33 -6.28
CA GLY A 71 11.06 3.44 -6.21
C GLY A 71 9.61 2.96 -6.05
N PRO A 72 8.68 3.86 -5.70
CA PRO A 72 7.25 3.53 -5.61
C PRO A 72 6.74 3.01 -6.96
N ARG A 73 5.88 1.98 -6.94
CA ARG A 73 5.34 1.36 -8.15
C ARG A 73 3.94 0.81 -7.96
N VAL A 74 3.19 0.73 -9.06
CA VAL A 74 1.88 0.07 -9.10
C VAL A 74 2.05 -1.34 -9.65
N VAL A 75 1.47 -2.32 -8.96
CA VAL A 75 1.44 -3.72 -9.38
C VAL A 75 -0.01 -4.15 -9.62
N ALA A 76 -0.27 -4.84 -10.72
CA ALA A 76 -1.58 -5.35 -11.05
C ALA A 76 -1.66 -6.86 -10.78
N TYR A 77 -2.74 -7.30 -10.14
CA TYR A 77 -3.02 -8.71 -9.86
C TYR A 77 -4.41 -9.06 -10.37
N GLY A 78 -4.51 -10.06 -11.23
CA GLY A 78 -5.79 -10.50 -11.78
C GLY A 78 -5.64 -11.76 -12.61
N ILE A 79 -6.75 -12.22 -13.19
CA ILE A 79 -6.73 -13.27 -14.21
C ILE A 79 -6.53 -12.58 -15.55
N SER A 80 -5.30 -12.52 -16.05
CA SER A 80 -5.03 -12.16 -17.43
C SER A 80 -5.14 -13.40 -18.30
N ASP A 81 -5.99 -13.39 -19.32
CA ASP A 81 -6.04 -14.44 -20.34
C ASP A 81 -4.73 -14.52 -21.17
N ASP A 82 -3.87 -13.49 -21.12
CA ASP A 82 -2.65 -13.37 -21.94
C ASP A 82 -1.29 -13.51 -21.19
N GLU A 83 -1.27 -13.55 -19.85
CA GLU A 83 -0.04 -13.84 -19.08
C GLU A 83 -0.23 -15.07 -18.21
N ALA A 84 0.16 -16.22 -18.75
CA ALA A 84 0.02 -17.55 -18.16
C ALA A 84 0.82 -17.80 -16.86
N PHE A 85 1.34 -16.77 -16.17
CA PHE A 85 2.19 -16.90 -14.98
C PHE A 85 2.01 -15.80 -13.91
N GLY A 86 0.92 -15.02 -13.93
CA GLY A 86 0.61 -14.05 -12.88
C GLY A 86 0.00 -14.69 -11.63
N VAL A 87 0.40 -14.24 -10.43
CA VAL A 87 -0.33 -14.55 -9.19
C VAL A 87 -1.70 -13.88 -9.28
N GLY A 88 -2.75 -14.69 -9.50
CA GLY A 88 -4.08 -14.20 -9.83
C GLY A 88 -5.06 -14.22 -8.66
N LEU A 89 -6.10 -13.39 -8.79
CA LEU A 89 -7.27 -13.44 -7.91
C LEU A 89 -8.25 -14.52 -8.40
N THR A 90 -8.67 -15.41 -7.51
CA THR A 90 -9.63 -16.49 -7.84
C THR A 90 -11.06 -15.98 -8.08
N CYS A 91 -11.35 -14.72 -7.74
CA CYS A 91 -12.66 -14.11 -7.90
C CYS A 91 -12.95 -13.55 -9.31
N GLY A 92 -11.99 -13.64 -10.23
CA GLY A 92 -12.18 -13.27 -11.64
C GLY A 92 -12.12 -11.76 -11.94
N GLY A 93 -11.65 -10.95 -11.00
CA GLY A 93 -11.33 -9.53 -11.23
C GLY A 93 -9.84 -9.23 -11.11
N THR A 94 -9.51 -7.96 -11.26
CA THR A 94 -8.15 -7.42 -11.17
C THR A 94 -8.09 -6.30 -10.15
N ILE A 95 -7.02 -6.24 -9.37
CA ILE A 95 -6.71 -5.11 -8.50
C ILE A 95 -5.39 -4.47 -8.92
N GLU A 96 -5.30 -3.15 -8.76
CA GLU A 96 -4.05 -2.41 -8.86
C GLU A 96 -3.63 -1.95 -7.47
N VAL A 97 -2.37 -2.19 -7.12
CA VAL A 97 -1.83 -1.93 -5.78
C VAL A 97 -0.62 -1.02 -5.89
N LEU A 98 -0.71 0.18 -5.32
CA LEU A 98 0.42 1.07 -5.16
C LEU A 98 1.26 0.60 -3.98
N VAL A 99 2.54 0.33 -4.21
CA VAL A 99 3.52 0.02 -3.17
C VAL A 99 4.51 1.17 -3.04
N ARG A 100 4.67 1.68 -1.81
CA ARG A 100 5.59 2.77 -1.48
C ARG A 100 6.22 2.60 -0.10
N ALA A 101 7.46 3.04 0.06
CA ALA A 101 8.17 3.02 1.34
C ALA A 101 8.13 4.37 2.07
N TYR A 102 8.28 4.30 3.38
CA TYR A 102 8.51 5.40 4.31
C TYR A 102 9.74 5.02 5.14
N VAL A 103 10.85 5.68 4.90
CA VAL A 103 12.15 5.27 5.46
C VAL A 103 12.78 6.37 6.30
N SER A 104 12.68 7.62 5.85
CA SER A 104 13.23 8.75 6.56
C SER A 104 12.36 9.19 7.74
N PRO A 105 12.95 9.80 8.79
CA PRO A 105 12.18 10.37 9.90
C PRO A 105 11.11 11.38 9.46
N ALA A 106 11.38 12.14 8.40
CA ALA A 106 10.43 13.11 7.86
C ALA A 106 9.22 12.41 7.22
N GLU A 107 9.44 11.37 6.40
CA GLU A 107 8.36 10.60 5.77
C GLU A 107 7.47 9.90 6.82
N LEU A 108 8.09 9.34 7.87
CA LEU A 108 7.37 8.70 8.97
C LEU A 108 6.59 9.72 9.80
N ALA A 109 7.13 10.91 10.03
CA ALA A 109 6.41 12.00 10.70
C ALA A 109 5.21 12.48 9.88
N ASP A 110 5.37 12.66 8.57
CA ASP A 110 4.28 13.04 7.66
C ASP A 110 3.16 11.98 7.66
N LEU A 111 3.52 10.70 7.58
CA LEU A 111 2.56 9.61 7.66
C LEU A 111 1.87 9.58 9.02
N GLY A 112 2.62 9.71 10.11
CA GLY A 112 2.10 9.77 11.48
C GLY A 112 1.07 10.89 11.65
N ALA A 113 1.35 12.09 11.14
CA ALA A 113 0.44 13.23 11.20
C ALA A 113 -0.88 12.96 10.44
N LEU A 114 -0.81 12.32 9.27
CA LEU A 114 -2.00 11.91 8.53
C LEU A 114 -2.82 10.88 9.31
N LEU A 115 -2.17 9.89 9.90
CA LEU A 115 -2.83 8.86 10.71
C LEU A 115 -3.47 9.45 11.98
N ASP A 116 -2.87 10.49 12.57
CA ASP A 116 -3.42 11.21 13.70
C ASP A 116 -4.71 11.97 13.34
N LEU A 117 -4.77 12.58 12.15
CA LEU A 117 -5.99 13.21 11.64
C LEU A 117 -7.13 12.19 11.48
N ILE A 118 -6.82 11.02 10.91
CA ILE A 118 -7.80 9.93 10.75
C ILE A 118 -8.28 9.45 12.13
N ALA A 119 -7.38 9.30 13.10
CA ALA A 119 -7.72 8.87 14.45
C ALA A 119 -8.58 9.88 15.21
N ALA A 120 -8.40 11.17 14.93
CA ALA A 120 -9.22 12.26 15.47
C ALA A 120 -10.53 12.48 14.68
N ASP A 121 -10.84 11.59 13.74
CA ASP A 121 -11.97 11.65 12.81
C ASP A 121 -12.09 13.01 12.07
N ARG A 122 -10.92 13.58 11.75
CA ARG A 122 -10.78 14.77 10.93
C ARG A 122 -10.72 14.36 9.46
N PRO A 123 -11.53 14.98 8.58
CA PRO A 123 -11.42 14.75 7.15
C PRO A 123 -10.01 15.10 6.65
N VAL A 124 -9.42 14.18 5.89
CA VAL A 124 -8.10 14.34 5.26
C VAL A 124 -8.10 13.49 3.98
N ALA A 125 -7.42 13.98 2.94
CA ALA A 125 -7.18 13.23 1.72
C ALA A 125 -5.69 13.19 1.39
N GLU A 126 -5.21 12.03 0.95
CA GLU A 126 -3.89 11.88 0.31
C GLU A 126 -4.11 11.65 -1.19
N ALA A 127 -3.53 12.51 -2.02
CA ALA A 127 -3.49 12.35 -3.46
C ALA A 127 -2.07 11.95 -3.88
N THR A 128 -1.95 10.84 -4.60
CA THR A 128 -0.67 10.32 -5.07
C THR A 128 -0.68 10.14 -6.59
N VAL A 129 0.35 10.64 -7.26
CA VAL A 129 0.52 10.51 -8.70
C VAL A 129 0.89 9.07 -9.03
N LEU A 130 0.06 8.37 -9.79
CA LEU A 130 0.33 7.01 -10.25
C LEU A 130 1.05 7.00 -11.61
N SER A 131 0.68 7.94 -12.49
CA SER A 131 1.26 8.13 -13.82
C SER A 131 1.04 9.57 -14.31
N GLY A 132 1.82 10.02 -15.29
CA GLY A 132 1.68 11.34 -15.91
C GLY A 132 2.98 12.14 -15.98
N ALA A 133 2.85 13.48 -16.00
CA ALA A 133 3.98 14.40 -16.16
C ALA A 133 4.79 14.63 -14.86
N ALA A 134 4.21 14.34 -13.71
CA ALA A 134 4.91 14.36 -12.42
C ALA A 134 5.46 12.97 -12.08
N GLU A 135 6.42 12.91 -11.16
CA GLU A 135 7.02 11.65 -10.71
C GLU A 135 5.99 10.75 -10.05
N THR A 136 5.99 9.46 -10.42
CA THR A 136 5.16 8.44 -9.76
C THR A 136 5.51 8.39 -8.27
N GLY A 137 4.47 8.45 -7.42
CA GLY A 137 4.62 8.52 -5.97
C GLY A 137 4.68 9.93 -5.40
N ALA A 138 4.73 10.98 -6.24
CA ALA A 138 4.58 12.35 -5.77
C ALA A 138 3.21 12.53 -5.10
N ARG A 139 3.18 13.26 -3.97
CA ARG A 139 2.04 13.28 -3.07
C ARG A 139 1.64 14.69 -2.64
N LEU A 140 0.34 14.89 -2.46
CA LEU A 140 -0.27 16.02 -1.75
C LEU A 140 -1.22 15.52 -0.66
N VAL A 141 -1.15 16.12 0.54
CA VAL A 141 -2.16 15.92 1.60
C VAL A 141 -3.02 17.18 1.68
N VAL A 142 -4.35 17.00 1.68
CA VAL A 142 -5.36 18.07 1.67
C VAL A 142 -6.38 17.90 2.78
#